data_AF-A0A090TBE8-F1
#
_entry.id   AF-A0A090TBE8-F1
#
_cell.length_a   1.000
_cell.length_b   1.000
_cell.length_c   1.000
_cell.angle_alpha   90.00
_cell.angle_beta   90.00
_cell.angle_gamma   90.00
#
_symmetry.space_group_name_H-M   'P 1'
#
loop_
_entity.id
_entity.type
_entity.pdbx_description
1 polymer ?
#
loop_
_entity_poly.entity_id
_entity_poly.type
_entity_poly.pdbx_seq_one_letter_code
_entity_poly.pdbx_strand_id
1 'polypeptide(L)' 'MAGCATHNEFASEAALHDHNQQARDFCKQLNDGTEYYQCFDRYILKASSVTVHKLNATQRSLQRAIETRSS' A
#
# COMPACT_ATOMS: atom_id res chain seq x y z
N MET A 1 -26.30 -9.71 3.46
CA MET A 1 -25.31 -10.65 4.01
C MET A 1 -23.95 -10.35 3.38
N ALA A 2 -23.15 -9.46 3.97
CA ALA A 2 -21.77 -9.22 3.52
C ALA A 2 -20.88 -10.29 4.18
N GLY A 3 -20.51 -11.30 3.40
CA GLY A 3 -19.80 -12.48 3.88
C GLY A 3 -18.45 -12.13 4.49
N CYS A 4 -18.22 -12.63 5.70
CA CYS A 4 -16.94 -12.59 6.43
C CYS A 4 -15.90 -13.55 5.82
N ALA A 5 -15.70 -13.51 4.50
CA ALA A 5 -14.62 -14.25 3.85
C ALA A 5 -13.43 -13.31 3.64
N THR A 6 -12.22 -13.84 3.47
CA THR A 6 -11.03 -13.17 2.89
C THR A 6 -9.94 -12.57 3.80
N HIS A 7 -9.99 -12.58 5.14
CA HIS A 7 -8.86 -11.99 5.90
C HIS A 7 -7.51 -12.73 5.71
N ASN A 8 -7.54 -14.04 5.43
CA ASN A 8 -6.36 -14.87 5.21
C ASN A 8 -6.16 -15.30 3.74
N GLU A 9 -7.01 -14.84 2.83
CA GLU A 9 -6.82 -15.10 1.41
C GLU A 9 -5.71 -14.22 0.84
N PHE A 10 -5.03 -14.71 -0.18
CA PHE A 10 -4.08 -13.88 -0.93
C PHE A 10 -4.84 -12.84 -1.73
N ALA A 11 -4.33 -11.61 -1.70
CA ALA A 11 -4.79 -10.55 -2.59
C ALA A 11 -4.53 -10.95 -4.05
N SER A 12 -5.40 -10.51 -4.95
CA SER A 12 -5.17 -10.70 -6.38
C SER A 12 -3.93 -9.93 -6.83
N GLU A 13 -3.25 -10.44 -7.85
CA GLU A 13 -2.09 -9.76 -8.44
C GLU A 13 -2.44 -8.35 -8.92
N ALA A 14 -3.63 -8.17 -9.50
CA ALA A 14 -4.12 -6.87 -9.94
C ALA A 14 -4.25 -5.87 -8.77
N ALA A 15 -4.79 -6.30 -7.62
CA ALA A 15 -4.94 -5.43 -6.46
C ALA A 15 -3.58 -5.08 -5.82
N LEU A 16 -2.66 -6.04 -5.79
CA LEU A 16 -1.29 -5.81 -5.33
C LEU A 16 -0.54 -4.84 -6.25
N HIS A 17 -0.69 -5.00 -7.57
CA HIS A 17 -0.11 -4.12 -8.57
C HIS A 17 -0.64 -2.69 -8.44
N ASP A 18 -1.97 -2.52 -8.38
CA ASP A 18 -2.61 -1.21 -8.22
C ASP A 18 -2.13 -0.48 -6.96
N HIS A 19 -2.14 -1.16 -5.81
CA HIS A 19 -1.61 -0.59 -4.55
C HIS A 19 -0.15 -0.18 -4.68
N ASN A 20 0.71 -1.05 -5.24
CA ASN A 20 2.13 -0.76 -5.38
C ASN A 20 2.38 0.38 -6.37
N GLN A 21 1.55 0.55 -7.40
CA GLN A 21 1.65 1.69 -8.32
C GLN A 21 1.33 3.01 -7.60
N GLN A 22 0.23 3.06 -6.86
CA GLN A 22 -0.16 4.24 -6.07
C GLN A 22 0.91 4.60 -5.02
N ALA A 23 1.43 3.60 -4.31
CA ALA A 23 2.50 3.79 -3.33
C ALA A 23 3.78 4.36 -3.98
N ARG A 24 4.17 3.89 -5.17
CA ARG A 24 5.33 4.43 -5.91
C ARG A 24 5.12 5.89 -6.26
N ASP A 25 3.95 6.23 -6.76
CA ASP A 25 3.66 7.60 -7.21
C ASP A 25 3.59 8.58 -6.03
N PHE A 26 3.09 8.14 -4.88
CA PHE A 26 3.19 8.91 -3.64
C PHE A 26 4.65 9.11 -3.19
N CYS A 27 5.46 8.04 -3.14
CA CYS A 27 6.84 8.15 -2.68
C CYS A 27 7.72 9.01 -3.60
N LYS A 28 7.49 8.98 -4.93
CA LYS A 28 8.20 9.83 -5.90
C LYS A 28 7.99 11.33 -5.67
N GLN A 29 6.95 11.73 -4.95
CA GLN A 29 6.73 13.14 -4.60
C GLN A 29 7.69 13.60 -3.49
N LEU A 30 8.40 12.71 -2.81
CA LEU A 30 9.40 13.04 -1.80
C LEU A 30 10.72 13.38 -2.50
N ASN A 31 11.20 14.61 -2.28
CA ASN A 31 12.44 15.09 -2.91
C ASN A 31 13.70 14.64 -2.16
N ASP A 32 13.57 14.25 -0.89
CA ASP A 32 14.67 13.71 -0.11
C ASP A 32 14.84 12.21 -0.37
N GLY A 33 16.07 11.80 -0.71
CA GLY A 33 16.37 10.40 -1.04
C GLY A 33 16.15 9.46 0.14
N THR A 34 16.43 9.90 1.37
CA THR A 34 16.22 9.10 2.58
C THR A 34 14.73 8.91 2.85
N GLU A 35 13.95 9.99 2.75
CA GLU A 35 12.50 9.94 2.88
C GLU A 35 11.85 9.08 1.80
N TYR A 36 12.35 9.15 0.56
CA TYR A 36 11.92 8.28 -0.53
C TYR A 36 12.08 6.80 -0.19
N TYR A 37 13.27 6.37 0.26
CA TYR A 37 13.52 4.98 0.63
C TYR A 37 12.67 4.51 1.81
N GLN A 38 12.53 5.36 2.83
CA GLN A 38 11.66 5.07 3.98
C GLN A 38 10.19 4.92 3.58
N CYS A 39 9.72 5.77 2.67
CA CYS A 39 8.38 5.67 2.11
C CYS A 39 8.19 4.36 1.33
N PHE A 40 9.18 4.01 0.49
CA PHE A 40 9.16 2.77 -0.27
C PHE A 40 9.07 1.54 0.64
N ASP A 41 9.90 1.48 1.67
CA ASP A 41 9.91 0.36 2.62
C ASP A 41 8.61 0.26 3.43
N ARG A 42 7.94 1.39 3.67
CA ARG A 42 6.70 1.43 4.44
C ARG A 42 5.48 1.00 3.63
N TYR A 43 5.36 1.44 2.39
CA TYR A 43 4.11 1.31 1.62
C TYR A 43 4.17 0.28 0.50
N ILE A 44 5.36 -0.08 0.00
CA ILE A 44 5.49 -1.07 -1.08
C ILE A 44 5.47 -2.48 -0.51
N LEU A 45 4.52 -3.26 -1.01
CA LEU A 45 4.39 -4.67 -0.69
C LEU A 45 5.26 -5.50 -1.64
N LYS A 46 6.47 -5.85 -1.19
CA LYS A 46 7.52 -6.51 -2.00
C LYS A 46 7.34 -8.02 -2.18
N ALA A 47 6.51 -8.67 -1.35
CA ALA A 47 6.28 -10.11 -1.45
C ALA A 47 5.45 -10.43 -2.70
N SER A 48 5.75 -11.55 -3.35
CA SER A 48 5.01 -12.04 -4.53
C SER A 48 3.56 -12.40 -4.21
N SER A 49 3.27 -12.73 -2.95
CA SER A 49 1.91 -12.94 -2.44
C SER A 49 1.76 -12.25 -1.09
N VAL A 50 0.61 -11.58 -0.92
CA VAL A 50 0.28 -10.83 0.29
C VAL A 50 -1.16 -11.12 0.64
N THR A 51 -1.47 -11.28 1.92
CA THR A 51 -2.87 -11.48 2.33
C THR A 51 -3.69 -10.22 2.10
N VAL A 52 -4.98 -10.39 1.82
CA VAL A 52 -5.93 -9.27 1.70
C VAL A 52 -5.92 -8.40 2.97
N HIS A 53 -5.76 -9.00 4.16
CA HIS A 53 -5.61 -8.24 5.40
C HIS A 53 -4.40 -7.29 5.37
N LYS A 54 -3.23 -7.78 4.96
CA LYS A 54 -2.00 -6.98 4.87
C LYS A 54 -2.11 -5.92 3.78
N LEU A 55 -2.72 -6.24 2.64
CA LEU A 55 -3.01 -5.26 1.59
C LEU A 55 -3.89 -4.13 2.13
N ASN A 56 -5.05 -4.46 2.69
CA ASN A 56 -6.01 -3.49 3.22
C ASN A 56 -5.41 -2.62 4.33
N ALA A 57 -4.61 -3.21 5.23
CA ALA A 57 -3.92 -2.46 6.27
C ALA A 57 -2.92 -1.44 5.70
N THR A 58 -2.19 -1.84 4.67
CA THR A 58 -1.18 -1.00 4.02
C THR A 58 -1.83 0.10 3.18
N GLN A 59 -2.90 -0.20 2.44
CA GLN A 59 -3.72 0.77 1.71
C GLN A 59 -4.26 1.87 2.62
N ARG A 60 -4.88 1.51 3.76
CA ARG A 60 -5.36 2.49 4.75
C ARG A 60 -4.22 3.34 5.34
N SER A 61 -3.02 2.78 5.47
CA SER A 61 -1.87 3.54 5.94
C SER A 61 -1.36 4.52 4.89
N LEU A 62 -1.39 4.15 3.61
CA LEU A 62 -1.01 5.01 2.50
C LEU A 62 -2.00 6.16 2.33
N GLN A 63 -3.31 5.84 2.31
CA GLN A 63 -4.37 6.83 2.17
C GLN A 63 -4.29 7.93 3.23
N ARG A 64 -4.08 7.57 4.50
CA ARG A 64 -3.89 8.54 5.59
C ARG A 64 -2.67 9.43 5.39
N ALA A 65 -1.58 8.89 4.86
CA ALA A 65 -0.37 9.66 4.59
C ALA A 65 -0.57 10.66 3.42
N ILE A 66 -1.31 10.26 2.38
CA ILE A 66 -1.72 11.14 1.28
C ILE A 66 -2.57 12.29 1.83
N GLU A 67 -3.62 11.97 2.58
CA GLU A 67 -4.53 12.98 3.17
C GLU A 67 -3.80 13.98 4.07
N THR A 68 -2.88 13.48 4.91
CA THR A 68 -2.08 14.31 5.81
C THR A 68 -1.17 15.27 5.04
N ARG A 69 -0.65 14.85 3.88
CA ARG A 69 0.24 15.66 3.05
C ARG A 69 -0.50 16.67 2.18
N SER A 70 -1.74 16.36 1.80
CA SER A 70 -2.61 17.24 1.00
C SER A 70 -3.31 18.32 1.84
N SER A 71 -3.25 18.23 3.17
CA SER A 71 -3.77 19.22 4.12
C SER A 71 -2.74 20.32 4.41
#